data_AF-A0AA51I9D1-F1
#
_entry.id   AF-A0AA51I9D1-F1
#
_cell.length_a   1.000
_cell.length_b   1.000
_cell.length_c   1.000
_cell.angle_alpha   90.00
_cell.angle_beta   90.00
_cell.angle_gamma   90.00
#
_symmetry.space_group_name_H-M   'P 1'
#
loop_
_entity.id
_entity.type
_entity.pdbx_description
1 polymer ?
#
loop_
_entity_poly.entity_id
_entity_poly.type
_entity_poly.pdbx_seq_one_letter_code
_entity_poly.pdbx_strand_id
1 'polypeptide(L)' 'EHMLGWNIPDEHQHLVQDHWRSYPAVSKYWHYGLACIYALLWFASITGNGIVIWIFST' A
#
# COMPACT_ATOMS: atom_id res chain seq x y z
N GLU A 1 21.61 -2.83 -8.51
CA GLU A 1 20.21 -2.86 -8.02
C GLU A 1 20.22 -2.57 -6.52
N HIS A 2 19.18 -1.92 -5.99
CA HIS A 2 19.08 -1.67 -4.56
C HIS A 2 18.34 -2.82 -3.87
N MET A 3 18.62 -3.05 -2.59
CA MET A 3 17.84 -3.99 -1.77
C MET A 3 16.54 -3.33 -1.28
N LEU A 4 15.55 -4.14 -0.92
CA LEU A 4 14.31 -3.66 -0.35
C LEU A 4 14.60 -2.87 0.94
N GLY A 5 14.04 -1.66 1.05
CA GLY A 5 14.27 -0.79 2.21
C GLY A 5 15.51 0.11 2.13
N TRP A 6 16.17 0.20 0.96
CA TRP A 6 17.35 1.06 0.77
C TRP A 6 17.11 2.56 1.02
N ASN A 7 15.87 3.04 0.94
CA ASN A 7 15.53 4.45 1.13
C ASN A 7 15.03 4.78 2.55
N ILE A 8 15.01 3.80 3.45
CA ILE A 8 14.49 3.97 4.81
C ILE A 8 15.62 4.50 5.70
N PRO A 9 15.41 5.58 6.47
CA PRO A 9 16.38 6.07 7.44
C PRO A 9 16.80 5.00 8.45
N ASP A 10 18.07 4.98 8.86
CA ASP A 10 18.62 3.96 9.76
C ASP A 10 17.85 3.86 11.09
N GLU A 11 17.34 4.98 11.58
CA GLU A 11 16.48 5.06 12.77
C GLU A 11 15.19 4.24 12.66
N HIS A 12 14.68 4.01 11.44
CA HIS A 12 13.44 3.27 11.18
C HIS A 12 13.68 1.86 10.64
N GLN A 13 14.92 1.51 10.31
CA GLN A 13 15.25 0.20 9.77
C GLN A 13 14.77 -0.91 10.71
N HIS A 14 14.98 -0.76 12.03
CA HIS A 14 14.60 -1.75 13.04
C HIS A 14 13.11 -2.13 13.08
N LEU A 15 12.22 -1.32 12.49
CA LEU A 15 10.79 -1.61 12.37
C LEU A 15 10.48 -2.71 11.34
N VAL A 16 11.39 -2.94 10.39
CA VAL A 16 11.27 -3.95 9.33
C VAL A 16 12.13 -5.15 9.70
N GLN A 17 11.52 -6.33 9.72
CA GLN A 17 12.22 -7.59 9.97
C GLN A 17 13.34 -7.83 8.93
N ASP A 18 14.50 -8.30 9.37
CA ASP A 18 15.69 -8.51 8.53
C ASP A 18 15.44 -9.41 7.31
N HIS A 19 14.50 -10.37 7.43
CA HIS A 19 14.09 -11.24 6.32
C HIS A 19 13.73 -10.44 5.06
N TRP A 20 12.99 -9.34 5.20
CA TRP A 20 12.52 -8.55 4.07
C TRP A 20 13.64 -7.78 3.36
N ARG A 21 14.73 -7.45 4.06
CA ARG A 21 15.89 -6.76 3.47
C ARG A 21 16.75 -7.66 2.58
N SER A 22 16.52 -8.98 2.61
CA SER A 22 17.23 -9.93 1.75
C SER A 22 16.74 -9.96 0.30
N TYR A 23 15.63 -9.27 0.01
CA TYR A 23 15.05 -9.21 -1.34
C TYR A 23 15.51 -7.95 -2.11
N PRO A 24 15.65 -8.04 -3.45
CA PRO A 24 15.91 -6.86 -4.28
C PRO A 24 14.72 -5.90 -4.26
N ALA A 25 14.98 -4.61 -4.44
CA ALA A 25 13.96 -3.60 -4.55
C ALA A 25 13.09 -3.87 -5.79
N VAL A 26 11.77 -3.86 -5.60
CA VAL A 26 10.80 -4.11 -6.66
C VAL A 26 10.80 -2.95 -7.66
N SER A 27 10.52 -3.24 -8.93
CA SER A 27 10.38 -2.21 -9.96
C SER A 27 9.24 -1.24 -9.62
N LYS A 28 9.42 0.04 -10.00
CA LYS A 28 8.42 1.10 -9.74
C LYS A 28 7.03 0.80 -10.31
N TYR A 29 6.96 0.02 -11.39
CA TYR A 29 5.71 -0.38 -12.02
C TYR A 29 4.78 -1.16 -11.09
N TRP A 30 5.32 -2.05 -10.26
CA TRP A 30 4.52 -2.81 -9.29
C TRP A 30 3.95 -1.92 -8.19
N HIS A 31 4.70 -0.90 -7.76
CA HIS A 31 4.19 0.09 -6.80
C HIS A 31 3.01 0.89 -7.38
N TYR A 32 3.09 1.31 -8.64
CA TYR A 32 1.96 1.97 -9.31
C TYR A 32 0.77 1.04 -9.52
N GLY A 33 1.01 -0.23 -9.85
CA GLY A 33 -0.05 -1.23 -9.98
C GLY A 33 -0.80 -1.44 -8.67
N LEU A 34 -0.07 -1.65 -7.56
CA LEU A 34 -0.64 -1.73 -6.23
C LEU A 34 -1.42 -0.47 -5.84
N ALA A 35 -0.86 0.71 -6.07
CA ALA A 35 -1.54 1.98 -5.78
C ALA A 35 -2.86 2.12 -6.56
N CYS A 36 -2.88 1.71 -7.83
CA CYS A 36 -4.09 1.71 -8.66
C CYS A 36 -5.16 0.76 -8.10
N ILE A 37 -4.78 -0.47 -7.71
CA ILE A 37 -5.69 -1.44 -7.10
C ILE A 37 -6.27 -0.89 -5.80
N TYR A 38 -5.43 -0.33 -4.91
CA TYR A 38 -5.90 0.28 -3.67
C TYR A 38 -6.84 1.46 -3.91
N ALA A 39 -6.58 2.30 -4.91
CA ALA A 39 -7.47 3.41 -5.26
C ALA A 39 -8.84 2.90 -5.72
N LEU A 40 -8.89 1.88 -6.58
CA LEU A 40 -10.15 1.28 -7.02
C LEU A 40 -10.93 0.65 -5.87
N LEU A 41 -10.25 -0.09 -4.98
CA LEU A 41 -10.87 -0.66 -3.78
C LEU A 41 -11.39 0.44 -2.84
N TRP A 42 -10.64 1.53 -2.66
CA TRP A 42 -11.04 2.67 -1.86
C TRP A 42 -12.28 3.36 -2.42
N PHE A 43 -12.31 3.63 -3.74
CA PHE A 43 -13.49 4.18 -4.40
C PHE A 43 -14.70 3.27 -4.20
N ALA A 44 -14.58 1.99 -4.56
CA ALA A 44 -15.67 1.02 -4.43
C ALA A 44 -16.17 0.89 -2.98
N SER A 45 -15.26 0.93 -2.00
CA SER A 45 -15.60 0.89 -0.58
C SER A 45 -16.36 2.14 -0.14
N ILE A 46 -15.86 3.34 -0.47
CA ILE A 46 -16.52 4.58 -0.05
C ILE A 46 -17.87 4.75 -0.72
N THR A 47 -17.99 4.54 -2.05
CA THR A 47 -19.29 4.66 -2.70
C THR A 47 -20.24 3.56 -2.26
N GLY A 48 -19.82 2.29 -2.23
CA GLY A 48 -20.67 1.18 -1.81
C GLY A 48 -21.20 1.36 -0.39
N ASN A 49 -20.30 1.54 0.58
CA ASN A 49 -20.71 1.72 1.99
C ASN A 49 -21.42 3.06 2.22
N GLY A 50 -21.01 4.13 1.53
CA GLY A 50 -21.67 5.42 1.59
C GLY A 50 -23.12 5.38 1.11
N ILE A 51 -23.39 4.67 0.01
CA ILE A 51 -24.76 4.44 -0.48
C ILE A 51 -25.59 3.64 0.53
N VAL A 52 -25.02 2.60 1.13
CA VAL A 52 -25.72 1.83 2.18
C VAL A 52 -26.09 2.75 3.35
N ILE A 53 -25.14 3.50 3.90
CA ILE A 53 -25.42 4.42 5.00
C ILE A 53 -26.49 5.44 4.60
N TRP A 54 -26.42 6.01 3.40
CA TRP A 54 -27.38 7.00 2.93
C TRP A 54 -28.80 6.44 2.83
N ILE A 55 -28.99 5.27 2.20
CA ILE A 55 -30.30 4.62 2.05
C ILE A 55 -30.91 4.25 3.40
N PHE A 56 -30.10 3.75 4.34
CA PHE A 56 -30.61 3.30 5.63
C PHE A 56 -30.74 4.41 6.69
N SER A 57 -30.19 5.61 6.41
CA SER A 57 -30.29 6.77 7.30
C SER A 57 -31.33 7.81 6.85
N THR A 58 -31.89 7.66 5.65
CA THR A 58 -32.93 8.53 5.07
C THR A 58 -34.26 7.78 5.03
#